data_AF-A0A2L0MXS2-F1
#
_entry.id   AF-A0A2L0MXS2-F1
#
_cell.length_a   1.000
_cell.length_b   1.000
_cell.length_c   1.000
_cell.angle_alpha   90.00
_cell.angle_beta   90.00
_cell.angle_gamma   90.00
#
_symmetry.space_group_name_H-M   'P 1'
#
loop_
_entity.id
_entity.type
_entity.pdbx_description
1 polymer ?
#
loop_
_entity_poly.entity_id
_entity_poly.type
_entity_poly.pdbx_seq_one_letter_code
_entity_poly.pdbx_strand_id
1 'polypeptide(L)'
;MVWAFAVRESAGVLVAEAIVEVGARLHGELVVDAVDSGFVLAAGEPPATTGVVEVGAQRFERLVLVGGRQVWEPAAGVAVSPGWLAAAEGRGGVVVIVVPPGTWPAGLMSLEPQERVAAFTRSLEKARVAGRLLHGTVTIESR
;
A
#
# COMPACT_ATOMS: atom_id res chain seq x y z
N MET A 1 -1.70 12.31 -3.15
CA MET A 1 -1.64 10.93 -2.63
C MET A 1 -1.88 10.00 -3.79
N VAL A 2 -1.09 8.95 -3.91
CA VAL A 2 -1.15 7.96 -4.97
C VAL A 2 -1.23 6.58 -4.33
N TRP A 3 -2.10 5.73 -4.87
CA TRP A 3 -2.26 4.35 -4.46
C TRP A 3 -2.03 3.43 -5.65
N ALA A 4 -1.34 2.31 -5.43
CA ALA A 4 -1.33 1.18 -6.34
C ALA A 4 -1.72 -0.10 -5.61
N PHE A 5 -2.48 -0.94 -6.31
CA PHE A 5 -2.94 -2.23 -5.80
C PHE A 5 -2.33 -3.31 -6.67
N ALA A 6 -1.58 -4.22 -6.05
CA ALA A 6 -0.88 -5.29 -6.74
C ALA A 6 -1.19 -6.63 -6.08
N VAL A 7 -1.14 -7.70 -6.86
CA VAL A 7 -1.12 -9.07 -6.34
C VAL A 7 0.28 -9.61 -6.56
N ARG A 8 0.92 -10.05 -5.49
CA ARG A 8 2.24 -10.68 -5.54
C ARG A 8 2.13 -12.13 -5.11
N GLU A 9 2.81 -13.01 -5.83
CA GLU A 9 3.00 -14.39 -5.39
C GLU A 9 4.27 -14.49 -4.53
N SER A 10 4.13 -15.09 -3.35
CA SER A 10 5.22 -15.29 -2.40
C SER A 10 5.11 -16.70 -1.85
N ALA A 11 6.11 -17.55 -2.14
CA ALA A 11 6.13 -18.96 -1.75
C ALA A 11 4.84 -19.72 -2.13
N GLY A 12 4.32 -19.51 -3.35
CA GLY A 12 3.11 -20.17 -3.85
C GLY A 12 1.80 -19.60 -3.31
N VAL A 13 1.86 -18.48 -2.59
CA VAL A 13 0.66 -17.84 -2.03
C VAL A 13 0.50 -16.43 -2.59
N LEU A 14 -0.71 -16.11 -3.01
CA LEU A 14 -1.08 -14.77 -3.46
C LEU A 14 -1.22 -13.83 -2.25
N VAL A 15 -0.66 -12.64 -2.38
CA VAL A 15 -0.66 -11.58 -1.37
C VAL A 15 -1.18 -10.31 -2.02
N ALA A 16 -2.20 -9.71 -1.42
CA ALA A 16 -2.70 -8.40 -1.80
C ALA A 16 -1.79 -7.31 -1.21
N GLU A 17 -1.25 -6.45 -2.06
CA GLU A 17 -0.44 -5.30 -1.67
C GLU A 17 -1.15 -3.99 -2.00
N ALA A 18 -1.11 -3.04 -1.06
CA ALA A 18 -1.56 -1.67 -1.23
C ALA A 18 -0.37 -0.72 -0.98
N ILE A 19 0.10 -0.08 -2.04
CA ILE A 19 1.28 0.78 -1.99
C ILE A 19 0.80 2.24 -1.97
N VAL A 20 1.25 3.01 -0.99
CA VAL A 20 0.82 4.41 -0.79
C VAL A 20 2.00 5.38 -0.81
N GLU A 21 1.87 6.40 -1.64
CA GLU A 21 2.72 7.59 -1.62
C GLU A 21 1.88 8.84 -1.32
N VAL A 22 2.33 9.66 -0.37
CA VAL A 22 1.75 10.98 -0.10
C VAL A 22 2.73 12.09 -0.47
N GLY A 23 2.22 13.31 -0.62
CA GLY A 23 3.09 14.46 -0.87
C GLY A 23 4.00 14.74 0.32
N ALA A 24 5.15 15.37 0.08
CA ALA A 24 6.17 15.64 1.09
C ALA A 24 5.65 16.28 2.39
N ARG A 25 4.64 17.15 2.31
CA ARG A 25 4.01 17.79 3.48
C ARG A 25 3.35 16.79 4.44
N LEU A 26 2.77 15.71 3.91
CA LEU A 26 1.97 14.74 4.67
C LEU A 26 2.76 13.47 5.01
N HIS A 27 3.94 13.28 4.41
CA HIS A 27 4.70 12.04 4.56
C HIS A 27 5.15 11.79 6.00
N GLY A 28 5.54 12.84 6.73
CA GLY A 28 5.91 12.72 8.13
C GLY A 28 4.76 12.23 9.00
N GLU A 29 3.55 12.76 8.79
CA GLU A 29 2.34 12.37 9.52
C GLU A 29 1.96 10.91 9.22
N LEU A 30 1.96 10.51 7.93
CA LEU A 30 1.67 9.11 7.56
C LEU A 30 2.67 8.12 8.16
N VAL A 31 3.96 8.47 8.20
CA VAL A 31 4.98 7.63 8.83
C VAL A 31 4.72 7.47 10.32
N VAL A 32 4.38 8.54 11.03
CA VAL A 32 4.04 8.48 12.47
C VAL A 32 2.83 7.59 12.70
N ASP A 33 1.75 7.81 11.95
CA ASP A 33 0.52 7.02 12.07
C ASP A 33 0.76 5.53 11.78
N ALA A 34 1.58 5.23 10.76
CA ALA A 34 1.95 3.86 10.42
C ALA A 34 2.75 3.20 11.54
N VAL A 35 3.77 3.88 12.08
CA VAL A 35 4.59 3.37 13.19
C VAL A 35 3.72 3.15 14.45
N ASP A 36 2.86 4.11 14.78
CA ASP A 36 1.92 4.01 15.91
C ASP A 36 0.90 2.88 15.73
N SER A 37 0.68 2.44 14.49
CA SER A 37 -0.16 1.27 14.15
C SER A 37 0.60 -0.05 14.13
N GLY A 38 1.93 -0.04 14.28
CA GLY A 38 2.78 -1.24 14.29
C GLY A 38 3.50 -1.54 12.97
N PHE A 39 3.53 -0.61 12.02
CA PHE A 39 4.32 -0.77 10.80
C PHE A 39 5.82 -0.70 11.11
N VAL A 40 6.62 -1.47 10.36
CA VAL A 40 8.08 -1.54 10.53
C VAL A 40 8.79 -1.31 9.21
N LEU A 41 10.11 -1.10 9.26
CA LEU A 41 10.93 -1.05 8.06
C LEU A 41 10.81 -2.35 7.26
N ALA A 42 10.65 -2.22 5.94
CA ALA A 42 10.43 -3.34 5.03
C ALA A 42 11.69 -4.19 4.79
N ALA A 43 12.11 -4.92 5.83
CA ALA A 43 13.32 -5.74 5.88
C ALA A 43 13.01 -7.22 6.23
N GLY A 44 11.82 -7.71 5.88
CA GLY A 44 11.39 -9.07 6.20
C GLY A 44 9.93 -9.35 5.88
N GLU A 45 9.27 -10.11 6.74
CA GLU A 45 7.83 -10.35 6.68
C GLU A 45 7.07 -9.19 7.35
N PRO A 46 6.01 -8.64 6.72
CA PRO A 46 5.22 -7.56 7.31
C PRO A 46 4.49 -8.04 8.58
N PRO A 47 4.64 -7.35 9.73
CA PRO A 47 3.96 -7.71 10.97
C PRO A 47 2.46 -7.43 10.86
N ALA A 48 1.64 -8.11 11.67
CA ALA A 48 0.26 -7.70 11.88
C ALA A 48 0.20 -6.35 12.60
N THR A 49 -0.72 -5.49 12.17
CA THR A 49 -0.87 -4.12 12.68
C THR A 49 -2.29 -3.89 13.21
N THR A 50 -2.54 -2.73 13.79
CA THR A 50 -3.90 -2.29 14.15
C THR A 50 -4.63 -1.57 13.01
N GLY A 51 -4.03 -1.54 11.81
CA GLY A 51 -4.60 -0.85 10.66
C GLY A 51 -5.72 -1.63 9.99
N VAL A 52 -6.61 -0.92 9.32
CA VAL A 52 -7.74 -1.47 8.56
C VAL A 52 -7.80 -0.83 7.17
N VAL A 53 -7.94 -1.64 6.14
CA VAL A 53 -8.31 -1.20 4.80
C VAL A 53 -9.82 -1.40 4.63
N GLU A 54 -10.52 -0.30 4.37
CA GLU A 54 -11.94 -0.36 4.07
C GLU A 54 -12.18 -0.36 2.56
N VAL A 55 -13.00 -1.31 2.11
CA VAL A 55 -13.37 -1.49 0.70
C VAL A 55 -14.89 -1.49 0.59
N GLY A 56 -15.41 -0.66 -0.33
CA GLY A 56 -16.83 -0.62 -0.69
C GLY A 56 -17.00 -0.69 -2.19
N ALA A 57 -18.01 -1.43 -2.67
CA ALA A 57 -18.33 -1.57 -4.09
C ALA A 57 -17.10 -1.84 -5.01
N GLN A 58 -16.19 -2.73 -4.58
CA GLN A 58 -14.92 -3.07 -5.25
C GLN A 58 -13.96 -1.89 -5.42
N ARG A 59 -14.02 -0.91 -4.52
CA ARG A 59 -13.11 0.24 -4.48
C ARG A 59 -12.48 0.33 -3.11
N PHE A 60 -11.19 0.60 -3.10
CA PHE A 60 -10.52 1.09 -1.91
C PHE A 60 -11.10 2.46 -1.55
N GLU A 61 -11.63 2.56 -0.32
CA GLU A 61 -12.21 3.79 0.20
C GLU A 61 -11.21 4.52 1.09
N ARG A 62 -10.59 3.82 2.04
CA ARG A 62 -9.65 4.43 3.00
C ARG A 62 -8.81 3.41 3.75
N LEU A 63 -7.67 3.89 4.24
CA LEU A 63 -6.82 3.23 5.21
C LEU A 63 -7.03 3.90 6.57
N VAL A 64 -7.44 3.11 7.56
CA VAL A 64 -7.65 3.56 8.92
C VAL A 64 -6.48 3.08 9.79
N LEU A 65 -5.86 4.01 10.51
CA LEU A 65 -4.69 3.79 11.34
C LEU A 65 -4.96 4.20 12.79
N VAL A 66 -4.03 3.82 13.66
CA VAL A 66 -3.96 4.22 15.07
C VAL A 66 -5.25 3.85 15.83
N GLY A 67 -5.76 2.64 15.57
CA GLY A 67 -6.95 2.10 16.20
C GLY A 67 -8.24 2.84 15.85
N GLY A 68 -8.36 3.42 14.64
CA GLY A 68 -9.56 4.12 14.20
C GLY A 68 -9.45 5.64 14.16
N ARG A 69 -8.35 6.21 14.67
CA ARG A 69 -8.24 7.66 14.90
C ARG A 69 -7.77 8.44 13.68
N GLN A 70 -7.00 7.82 12.81
CA GLN A 70 -6.44 8.46 11.63
C GLN A 70 -6.92 7.79 10.36
N VAL A 71 -7.30 8.61 9.38
CA VAL A 71 -7.93 8.16 8.14
C VAL A 71 -7.19 8.74 6.95
N TRP A 72 -6.74 7.85 6.07
CA TRP A 72 -6.03 8.17 4.85
C TRP A 72 -6.83 7.70 3.65
N GLU A 73 -7.43 8.64 2.92
CA GLU A 73 -8.33 8.35 1.80
C GLU A 73 -7.77 8.92 0.48
N PRO A 74 -8.02 8.25 -0.66
CA PRO A 74 -7.71 8.81 -1.96
C PRO A 74 -8.70 9.94 -2.28
N ALA A 75 -8.28 10.89 -3.11
CA ALA A 75 -9.17 11.97 -3.56
C ALA A 75 -10.42 11.46 -4.33
N ALA A 76 -10.33 10.25 -4.90
CA ALA A 76 -11.45 9.49 -5.43
C ALA A 76 -11.21 8.00 -5.18
N GLY A 77 -12.26 7.23 -4.88
CA GLY A 77 -12.14 5.80 -4.61
C GLY A 77 -11.39 5.06 -5.73
N VAL A 78 -10.43 4.21 -5.38
CA VAL A 78 -9.57 3.53 -6.35
C VAL A 78 -10.09 2.13 -6.58
N ALA A 79 -10.37 1.76 -7.84
CA ALA A 79 -10.86 0.42 -8.15
C ALA A 79 -9.81 -0.64 -7.79
N VAL A 80 -10.25 -1.70 -7.13
CA VAL A 80 -9.44 -2.88 -6.83
C VAL A 80 -9.91 -4.05 -7.69
N SER A 81 -8.97 -4.85 -8.18
CA SER A 81 -9.33 -6.00 -9.02
C SER A 81 -9.96 -7.13 -8.19
N PRO A 82 -10.82 -7.98 -8.77
CA PRO A 82 -11.34 -9.16 -8.08
C PRO A 82 -10.24 -10.09 -7.56
N GLY A 83 -9.13 -10.23 -8.30
CA GLY A 83 -7.98 -11.03 -7.87
C GLY A 83 -7.26 -10.45 -6.65
N TRP A 84 -7.25 -9.12 -6.52
CA TRP A 84 -6.72 -8.45 -5.33
C TRP A 84 -7.60 -8.70 -4.11
N LEU A 85 -8.93 -8.61 -4.26
CA LEU A 85 -9.87 -8.92 -3.18
C LEU A 85 -9.75 -10.37 -2.73
N ALA A 86 -9.72 -11.32 -3.66
CA ALA A 86 -9.55 -12.73 -3.35
C ALA A 86 -8.23 -13.02 -2.62
N ALA A 87 -7.14 -12.35 -3.00
CA ALA A 87 -5.86 -12.47 -2.30
C ALA A 87 -5.89 -11.87 -0.89
N ALA A 88 -6.58 -10.73 -0.71
CA ALA A 88 -6.76 -10.10 0.60
C ALA A 88 -7.59 -10.97 1.54
N GLU A 89 -8.74 -11.45 1.07
CA GLU A 89 -9.65 -12.34 1.80
C GLU A 89 -8.96 -13.67 2.14
N GLY A 90 -8.28 -14.29 1.18
CA GLY A 90 -7.59 -15.57 1.38
C GLY A 90 -6.48 -15.53 2.44
N ARG A 91 -5.91 -14.35 2.70
CA ARG A 91 -4.90 -14.10 3.75
C ARG A 91 -5.47 -13.44 5.01
N GLY A 92 -6.74 -13.05 5.00
CA GLY A 92 -7.36 -12.27 6.08
C GLY A 92 -6.77 -10.86 6.23
N GLY A 93 -6.13 -10.32 5.21
CA GLY A 93 -5.46 -9.03 5.28
C GLY A 93 -4.72 -8.60 4.03
N VAL A 94 -4.27 -7.36 4.06
CA VAL A 94 -3.55 -6.67 2.98
C VAL A 94 -2.20 -6.24 3.50
N VAL A 95 -1.15 -6.39 2.70
CA VAL A 95 0.15 -5.79 3.01
C VAL A 95 0.13 -4.35 2.51
N VAL A 96 0.14 -3.40 3.44
CA VAL A 96 0.27 -1.98 3.10
C VAL A 96 1.75 -1.61 3.11
N ILE A 97 2.18 -0.91 2.06
CA ILE A 97 3.57 -0.45 1.90
C ILE A 97 3.55 1.07 1.78
N VAL A 98 4.12 1.76 2.77
CA VAL A 98 4.30 3.22 2.76
C VAL A 98 5.63 3.54 2.11
N VAL A 99 5.60 4.35 1.06
CA VAL A 99 6.79 4.71 0.29
C VAL A 99 7.08 6.22 0.39
N PRO A 100 8.36 6.64 0.30
CA PRO A 100 8.71 8.04 0.35
C PRO A 100 8.21 8.80 -0.89
N PRO A 101 8.00 10.13 -0.79
CA PRO A 101 7.62 10.96 -1.92
C PRO A 101 8.64 10.86 -3.05
N GLY A 102 8.16 10.78 -4.29
CA GLY A 102 8.98 10.60 -5.49
C GLY A 102 9.38 9.14 -5.75
N THR A 103 8.78 8.18 -5.06
CA THR A 103 8.89 6.76 -5.43
C THR A 103 8.11 6.50 -6.72
N TRP A 104 6.98 7.15 -6.93
CA TRP A 104 6.30 7.17 -8.22
C TRP A 104 7.08 8.00 -9.25
N PRO A 105 7.57 7.39 -10.35
CA PRO A 105 8.28 8.13 -11.38
C PRO A 105 7.40 9.23 -11.99
N ALA A 106 7.98 10.41 -12.20
CA ALA A 106 7.31 11.46 -12.95
C ALA A 106 6.99 10.98 -14.37
N GLY A 107 5.77 11.27 -14.86
CA GLY A 107 5.33 10.85 -16.19
C GLY A 107 5.08 9.34 -16.32
N LEU A 108 4.99 8.58 -15.21
CA LEU A 108 4.70 7.13 -15.25
C LEU A 108 3.46 6.83 -16.11
N MET A 109 2.39 7.62 -15.96
CA MET A 109 1.15 7.43 -16.71
C MET A 109 1.27 7.76 -18.22
N SER A 110 2.38 8.37 -18.63
CA SER A 110 2.69 8.68 -20.03
C SER A 110 3.51 7.59 -20.72
N LEU A 111 4.00 6.59 -19.98
CA LEU A 111 4.75 5.46 -20.54
C LEU A 111 3.81 4.39 -21.13
N GLU A 112 4.37 3.48 -21.93
CA GLU A 112 3.64 2.29 -22.37
C GLU A 112 3.38 1.32 -21.19
N PRO A 113 2.26 0.56 -21.17
CA PRO A 113 1.88 -0.27 -20.02
C PRO A 113 3.00 -1.19 -19.50
N GLN A 114 3.76 -1.82 -20.39
CA GLN A 114 4.90 -2.67 -20.06
C GLN A 114 6.07 -1.91 -19.43
N GLU A 115 6.29 -0.66 -19.85
CA GLU A 115 7.34 0.21 -19.32
C GLU A 115 6.95 0.79 -17.96
N ARG A 116 5.65 1.02 -17.72
CA ARG A 116 5.12 1.48 -16.42
C ARG A 116 5.50 0.52 -15.30
N VAL A 117 5.22 -0.77 -15.50
CA VAL A 117 5.51 -1.80 -14.50
C VAL A 117 7.01 -1.83 -14.21
N ALA A 118 7.84 -1.91 -15.26
CA ALA A 118 9.29 -1.94 -15.08
C ALA A 118 9.85 -0.68 -14.40
N ALA A 119 9.36 0.51 -14.76
CA ALA A 119 9.78 1.77 -14.16
C ALA A 119 9.38 1.86 -12.68
N PHE A 120 8.14 1.47 -12.36
CA PHE A 120 7.64 1.45 -11.00
C PHE A 120 8.39 0.44 -10.12
N THR A 121 8.55 -0.81 -10.59
CA THR A 121 9.30 -1.85 -9.85
C THR A 121 10.73 -1.41 -9.56
N ARG A 122 11.43 -0.82 -10.54
CA ARG A 122 12.79 -0.28 -10.30
C ARG A 122 12.82 0.83 -9.26
N SER A 123 11.81 1.70 -9.25
CA SER A 123 11.74 2.81 -8.30
C SER A 123 11.44 2.31 -6.88
N LEU A 124 10.49 1.38 -6.75
CA LEU A 124 10.16 0.72 -5.49
C LEU A 124 11.37 -0.03 -4.93
N GLU A 125 12.12 -0.72 -5.78
CA GLU A 125 13.35 -1.41 -5.36
C GLU A 125 14.42 -0.45 -4.84
N LYS A 126 14.62 0.69 -5.52
CA LYS A 126 15.53 1.73 -5.04
C LYS A 126 15.10 2.28 -3.68
N ALA A 127 13.80 2.47 -3.45
CA ALA A 127 13.28 2.90 -2.16
C ALA A 127 13.50 1.83 -1.07
N ARG A 128 13.32 0.55 -1.42
CA ARG A 128 13.55 -0.60 -0.54
C ARG A 128 15.01 -0.71 -0.11
N VAL A 129 15.94 -0.73 -1.07
CA VAL A 129 17.39 -0.81 -0.82
C VAL A 129 17.89 0.38 0.02
N ALA A 130 17.26 1.55 -0.13
CA ALA A 130 17.57 2.71 0.70
C ALA A 130 17.04 2.62 2.14
N GLY A 131 16.30 1.57 2.51
CA GLY A 131 15.77 1.37 3.86
C GLY A 131 14.71 2.39 4.25
N ARG A 132 13.89 2.87 3.30
CA ARG A 132 12.92 3.95 3.51
C ARG A 132 11.46 3.53 3.41
N LEU A 133 11.21 2.24 3.23
CA LEU A 133 9.87 1.69 3.11
C LEU A 133 9.39 1.20 4.48
N LEU A 134 8.14 1.53 4.83
CA LEU A 134 7.44 0.85 5.92
C LEU A 134 6.46 -0.15 5.35
N HIS A 135 6.24 -1.25 6.06
CA HIS A 135 5.21 -2.21 5.73
C HIS A 135 4.52 -2.78 6.97
N GLY A 136 3.30 -3.26 6.76
CA GLY A 136 2.48 -3.89 7.77
C GLY A 136 1.31 -4.60 7.13
N THR A 137 0.84 -5.66 7.77
CA THR A 137 -0.37 -6.37 7.39
C THR A 137 -1.54 -5.75 8.15
N VAL A 138 -2.51 -5.24 7.40
CA VAL A 138 -3.75 -4.63 7.90
C VAL A 138 -4.93 -5.57 7.62
N THR A 139 -5.97 -5.51 8.44
CA THR A 139 -7.21 -6.25 8.14
C THR A 139 -7.98 -5.57 7.02
N ILE A 140 -8.88 -6.32 6.38
CA ILE A 140 -9.79 -5.81 5.38
C ILE A 140 -11.22 -5.79 5.93
N GLU A 141 -11.93 -4.70 5.73
CA GLU A 141 -13.35 -4.56 6.07
C GLU A 141 -14.16 -4.18 4.83
N SER A 142 -15.21 -4.96 4.56
CA SER A 142 -16.17 -4.67 3.49
C SER A 142 -17.30 -3.80 4.02
N ARG A 143 -17.66 -2.76 3.27
CA ARG A 143 -18.81 -1.89 3.53
C ARG A 143 -19.92 -2.07 2.52
#